data_AF-A0A953HDI3-F1
#
_entry.id   AF-A0A953HDI3-F1
#
_cell.length_a   1.000
_cell.length_b   1.000
_cell.length_c   1.000
_cell.angle_alpha   90.00
_cell.angle_beta   90.00
_cell.angle_gamma   90.00
#
_symmetry.space_group_name_H-M   'P 1'
#
loop_
_entity.id
_entity.type
_entity.pdbx_description
1 polymer ?
#
loop_
_entity_poly.entity_id
_entity_poly.type
_entity_poly.pdbx_seq_one_letter_code
_entity_poly.pdbx_strand_id
1 'polypeptide(L)'
;MKLLRLISKLFRSTGAKGETQSENEFSLPEIIAPNENIARFVFSPIHINKDKKRIKPNIFKPPYGSDEVSVNRFDFTNCNFLKQLALKMQNPNKEFFGLAILKANAIRLNNFEVLYSKIENNLYHSDIKIGLIHQREVELPAEISLAFKNLVNESKLFIDSNVDTPNWIGDPVLVDKE
;
A
#
# COMPACT_ATOMS: atom_id res chain seq x y z
N MET A 1 32.47 0.09 41.53
CA MET A 1 31.23 -0.61 41.12
C MET A 1 31.46 -1.29 39.77
N LYS A 2 31.76 -2.59 39.78
CA LYS A 2 31.80 -3.47 38.59
C LYS A 2 31.23 -4.81 39.01
N LEU A 3 29.94 -5.01 38.76
CA LEU A 3 29.21 -6.21 39.16
C LEU A 3 29.36 -7.28 38.06
N LEU A 4 30.32 -8.17 38.31
CA LEU A 4 30.32 -9.61 38.09
C LEU A 4 29.48 -10.20 36.93
N ARG A 5 30.24 -10.67 35.93
CA ARG A 5 29.94 -11.83 35.06
C ARG A 5 29.55 -13.04 35.91
N LEU A 6 28.31 -13.54 35.84
CA LEU A 6 28.01 -14.94 36.20
C LEU A 6 26.59 -15.44 35.86
N ILE A 7 26.17 -15.53 34.59
CA ILE A 7 25.11 -16.48 34.20
C ILE A 7 25.42 -17.07 32.81
N SER A 8 26.48 -17.86 32.72
CA SER A 8 26.80 -18.69 31.56
C SER A 8 27.15 -20.10 32.03
N LYS A 9 26.15 -20.82 32.57
CA LYS A 9 26.18 -22.29 32.81
C LYS A 9 24.87 -22.75 33.47
N LEU A 10 23.81 -22.85 32.68
CA LEU A 10 22.59 -23.64 32.90
C LEU A 10 21.87 -23.44 31.55
N PHE A 11 22.03 -24.23 30.50
CA PHE A 11 21.88 -25.67 30.39
C PHE A 11 22.80 -26.16 29.26
N ARG A 12 23.64 -27.16 29.55
CA ARG A 12 24.18 -28.05 28.52
C ARG A 12 23.44 -29.38 28.65
N SER A 13 23.09 -29.95 27.50
CA SER A 13 22.82 -31.36 27.27
C SER A 13 21.42 -31.89 27.65
N THR A 14 20.47 -31.73 26.74
CA THR A 14 19.72 -32.88 26.23
C THR A 14 19.86 -32.89 24.71
N GLY A 15 20.45 -33.97 24.19
CA GLY A 15 20.59 -34.18 22.76
C GLY A 15 19.22 -34.41 22.13
N ALA A 16 18.83 -33.49 21.27
CA ALA A 16 17.98 -33.78 20.13
C ALA A 16 18.69 -33.13 18.93
N LYS A 17 19.05 -33.93 17.92
CA LYS A 17 19.27 -33.40 16.58
C LYS A 17 17.91 -32.91 16.08
N GLY A 18 17.49 -31.74 16.56
CA GLY A 18 16.47 -30.96 15.92
C GLY A 18 17.14 -30.34 14.72
N GLU A 19 16.90 -30.90 13.54
CA GLU A 19 17.03 -30.16 12.30
C GLU A 19 16.43 -28.78 12.55
N THR A 20 17.27 -27.75 12.48
CA THR A 20 16.80 -26.37 12.48
C THR A 20 15.98 -26.28 11.19
N GLN A 21 14.68 -26.51 11.30
CA GLN A 21 13.74 -26.22 10.24
C GLN A 21 13.97 -24.76 9.93
N SER A 22 14.58 -24.49 8.77
CA SER A 22 14.77 -23.15 8.26
C SER A 22 13.41 -22.47 8.35
N GLU A 23 13.33 -21.38 9.11
CA GLU A 23 12.21 -20.46 9.02
C GLU A 23 12.00 -20.21 7.53
N ASN A 24 10.91 -20.75 6.98
CA ASN A 24 10.54 -20.49 5.60
C ASN A 24 10.37 -18.98 5.50
N GLU A 25 11.37 -18.33 4.92
CA GLU A 25 11.38 -16.90 4.66
C GLU A 25 10.10 -16.61 3.87
N PHE A 26 9.15 -15.91 4.49
CA PHE A 26 7.87 -15.60 3.86
C PHE A 26 8.14 -14.72 2.64
N SER A 27 8.23 -15.33 1.46
CA SER A 27 8.43 -14.63 0.20
C SER A 27 7.08 -14.43 -0.50
N LEU A 28 6.74 -13.18 -0.78
CA LEU A 28 5.57 -12.86 -1.59
C LEU A 28 5.77 -13.32 -3.04
N PRO A 29 4.72 -13.79 -3.74
CA PRO A 29 4.83 -14.13 -5.15
C PRO A 29 5.28 -12.93 -5.98
N GLU A 30 6.29 -13.09 -6.83
CA GLU A 30 6.80 -11.99 -7.67
C GLU A 30 5.73 -11.43 -8.63
N ILE A 31 4.81 -12.29 -9.07
CA ILE A 31 3.71 -11.91 -9.96
C ILE A 31 2.48 -11.53 -9.12
N ILE A 32 1.94 -10.34 -9.39
CA ILE A 32 0.69 -9.85 -8.80
C ILE A 32 -0.49 -10.49 -9.54
N ALA A 33 -1.33 -11.24 -8.83
CA ALA A 33 -2.47 -11.94 -9.44
C ALA A 33 -3.54 -10.94 -9.95
N PRO A 34 -4.30 -11.26 -11.01
CA PRO A 34 -5.36 -10.36 -11.52
C PRO A 34 -6.41 -9.98 -10.47
N ASN A 35 -6.79 -10.92 -9.61
CA ASN A 35 -7.82 -10.72 -8.60
C ASN A 35 -7.26 -10.18 -7.28
N GLU A 36 -5.96 -9.85 -7.24
CA GLU A 36 -5.35 -9.30 -6.04
C GLU A 36 -5.90 -7.90 -5.75
N ASN A 37 -6.22 -7.64 -4.48
CA ASN A 37 -6.64 -6.33 -4.02
C ASN A 37 -5.42 -5.42 -3.85
N ILE A 38 -5.45 -4.27 -4.53
CA ILE A 38 -4.42 -3.25 -4.49
C ILE A 38 -4.94 -2.06 -3.70
N ALA A 39 -4.23 -1.66 -2.64
CA ALA A 39 -4.59 -0.54 -1.80
C ALA A 39 -3.74 0.69 -2.10
N ARG A 40 -4.39 1.84 -2.10
CA ARG A 40 -3.75 3.15 -2.18
C ARG A 40 -4.21 4.07 -1.08
N PHE A 41 -3.27 4.85 -0.55
CA PHE A 41 -3.56 5.87 0.45
C PHE A 41 -4.35 7.04 -0.15
N VAL A 42 -5.45 7.38 0.50
CA VAL A 42 -6.25 8.56 0.22
C VAL A 42 -5.85 9.64 1.22
N PHE A 43 -5.41 10.79 0.73
CA PHE A 43 -5.07 11.94 1.55
C PHE A 43 -6.03 13.10 1.29
N SER A 44 -6.49 13.77 2.34
CA SER A 44 -7.30 14.99 2.25
C SER A 44 -6.41 16.23 2.40
N PRO A 45 -6.61 17.31 1.62
CA PRO A 45 -7.66 17.50 0.61
C PRO A 45 -7.24 17.05 -0.81
N ILE A 46 -6.05 16.46 -0.97
CA ILE A 46 -5.43 16.26 -2.28
C ILE A 46 -6.21 15.24 -3.13
N HIS A 47 -6.61 14.10 -2.56
CA HIS A 47 -7.25 12.98 -3.26
C HIS A 47 -8.76 12.91 -3.08
N ILE A 48 -9.35 13.76 -2.23
CA ILE A 48 -10.79 13.74 -1.95
C ILE A 48 -11.43 15.09 -2.30
N ASN A 49 -12.67 15.05 -2.78
CA ASN A 49 -13.48 16.25 -3.00
C ASN A 49 -13.88 16.93 -1.69
N LYS A 50 -14.31 18.19 -1.78
CA LYS A 50 -14.71 19.00 -0.61
C LYS A 50 -15.86 18.37 0.18
N ASP A 51 -16.73 17.62 -0.49
CA ASP A 51 -17.82 16.86 0.13
C ASP A 51 -17.35 15.62 0.91
N LYS A 52 -16.07 15.27 0.81
CA LYS A 52 -15.42 14.09 1.39
C LYS A 52 -16.05 12.75 1.01
N LYS A 53 -16.86 12.72 -0.07
CA LYS A 53 -17.59 11.52 -0.52
C LYS A 53 -16.96 10.85 -1.74
N ARG A 54 -16.18 11.61 -2.52
CA ARG A 54 -15.68 11.15 -3.82
C ARG A 54 -14.17 11.32 -3.93
N ILE A 55 -13.51 10.26 -4.36
CA ILE A 55 -12.09 10.26 -4.74
C ILE A 55 -11.93 11.09 -6.03
N LYS A 56 -10.87 11.90 -6.08
CA LYS A 56 -10.46 12.65 -7.27
C LYS A 56 -9.59 11.76 -8.18
N PRO A 57 -9.69 11.89 -9.52
CA PRO A 57 -8.84 11.14 -10.45
C PRO A 57 -7.34 11.35 -10.25
N ASN A 58 -6.94 12.49 -9.68
CA ASN A 58 -5.54 12.77 -9.38
C ASN A 58 -4.93 11.86 -8.31
N ILE A 59 -5.72 11.01 -7.63
CA ILE A 59 -5.14 9.93 -6.87
C ILE A 59 -4.23 9.13 -7.81
N PHE A 60 -4.73 8.59 -8.94
CA PHE A 60 -3.99 7.77 -9.91
C PHE A 60 -2.98 8.51 -10.79
N LYS A 61 -2.75 9.80 -10.53
CA LYS A 61 -1.76 10.60 -11.26
C LYS A 61 -0.36 10.46 -10.64
N PRO A 62 0.67 10.11 -11.42
CA PRO A 62 2.06 10.08 -10.93
C PRO A 62 2.53 11.45 -10.45
N PRO A 63 3.47 11.51 -9.50
CA PRO A 63 4.17 12.75 -9.19
C PRO A 63 4.98 13.23 -10.41
N TYR A 64 5.31 14.52 -10.44
CA TYR A 64 6.13 15.08 -11.52
C TYR A 64 7.51 14.38 -11.59
N GLY A 65 7.95 14.08 -12.81
CA GLY A 65 9.21 13.39 -13.07
C GLY A 65 9.16 11.87 -12.89
N SER A 66 7.97 11.30 -12.68
CA SER A 66 7.75 9.85 -12.56
C SER A 66 6.60 9.42 -13.47
N ASP A 67 6.64 8.17 -13.90
CA ASP A 67 5.54 7.43 -14.54
C ASP A 67 4.87 6.45 -13.58
N GLU A 68 5.22 6.49 -12.29
CA GLU A 68 4.84 5.47 -11.31
C GLU A 68 3.96 6.03 -10.20
N VAL A 69 3.14 5.14 -9.68
CA VAL A 69 2.15 5.42 -8.65
C VAL A 69 2.28 4.35 -7.56
N SER A 70 2.70 4.78 -6.37
CA SER A 70 2.87 3.87 -5.25
C SER A 70 1.54 3.34 -4.71
N VAL A 71 1.50 2.02 -4.56
CA VAL A 71 0.39 1.23 -4.02
C VAL A 71 0.90 0.12 -3.12
N ASN A 72 -0.01 -0.66 -2.54
CA ASN A 72 0.31 -1.79 -1.69
C ASN A 72 -0.55 -3.01 -2.03
N ARG A 73 0.03 -4.19 -1.90
CA ARG A 73 -0.62 -5.49 -2.07
C ARG A 73 -1.50 -5.81 -0.86
N PHE A 74 -2.77 -5.38 -0.90
CA PHE A 74 -3.65 -5.41 0.25
C PHE A 74 -3.89 -6.82 0.79
N ASP A 75 -3.96 -7.83 -0.09
CA ASP A 75 -4.25 -9.22 0.30
C ASP A 75 -3.22 -9.84 1.25
N PHE A 76 -2.02 -9.26 1.29
CA PHE A 76 -0.90 -9.70 2.12
C PHE A 76 -0.66 -8.79 3.32
N THR A 77 -1.48 -7.74 3.50
CA THR A 77 -1.35 -6.80 4.60
C THR A 77 -2.72 -6.49 5.21
N ASN A 78 -2.82 -5.45 6.04
CA ASN A 78 -4.06 -5.04 6.68
C ASN A 78 -4.12 -3.53 6.89
N CYS A 79 -5.32 -3.05 7.27
CA CYS A 79 -5.58 -1.63 7.47
C CYS A 79 -4.69 -0.98 8.54
N ASN A 80 -4.34 -1.69 9.62
CA ASN A 80 -3.49 -1.16 10.69
C ASN A 80 -2.06 -0.89 10.17
N PHE A 81 -1.47 -1.85 9.48
CA PHE A 81 -0.16 -1.69 8.86
C PHE A 81 -0.16 -0.51 7.87
N LEU A 82 -1.16 -0.47 6.99
CA LEU A 82 -1.28 0.58 5.98
C LEU A 82 -1.52 1.96 6.58
N LYS A 83 -2.32 2.06 7.65
CA LYS A 83 -2.51 3.31 8.38
C LYS A 83 -1.20 3.79 8.99
N GLN A 84 -0.47 2.92 9.70
CA GLN A 84 0.81 3.28 10.29
C GLN A 84 1.82 3.78 9.26
N LEU A 85 1.84 3.17 8.06
CA LEU A 85 2.68 3.64 6.96
C LEU A 85 2.21 5.01 6.43
N ALA A 86 0.90 5.20 6.24
CA ALA A 86 0.34 6.45 5.75
C ALA A 86 0.50 7.62 6.74
N LEU A 87 0.43 7.37 8.06
CA LEU A 87 0.67 8.37 9.10
C LEU A 87 2.08 8.95 9.01
N LYS A 88 3.09 8.14 8.66
CA LYS A 88 4.47 8.60 8.43
C LYS A 88 4.62 9.54 7.23
N MET A 89 3.65 9.53 6.30
CA MET A 89 3.67 10.32 5.08
C MET A 89 2.82 11.61 5.16
N GLN A 90 2.07 11.79 6.25
CA GLN A 90 1.27 12.99 6.47
C GLN A 90 2.13 14.22 6.65
N ASN A 91 1.55 15.38 6.35
CA ASN A 91 2.12 16.69 6.65
C ASN A 91 0.99 17.74 6.74
N PRO A 92 1.26 19.00 7.13
CA PRO A 92 0.21 20.00 7.29
C PRO A 92 -0.66 20.28 6.05
N ASN A 93 -0.20 19.88 4.86
CA ASN A 93 -0.94 20.06 3.61
C ASN A 93 -1.70 18.80 3.17
N LYS A 94 -1.48 17.66 3.83
CA LYS A 94 -2.14 16.38 3.51
C LYS A 94 -2.24 15.48 4.73
N GLU A 95 -3.47 15.12 5.07
CA GLU A 95 -3.78 14.21 6.17
C GLU A 95 -4.32 12.90 5.59
N PHE A 96 -3.96 11.78 6.22
CA PHE A 96 -4.51 10.48 5.84
C PHE A 96 -6.02 10.54 6.03
N PHE A 97 -6.77 10.04 5.06
CA PHE A 97 -8.22 10.02 5.08
C PHE A 97 -8.77 8.59 5.04
N GLY A 98 -8.05 7.68 4.38
CA GLY A 98 -8.48 6.31 4.23
C GLY A 98 -7.75 5.58 3.10
N LEU A 99 -8.37 4.52 2.61
CA LEU A 99 -7.83 3.65 1.58
C LEU A 99 -8.77 3.61 0.37
N ALA A 100 -8.19 3.65 -0.83
CA ALA A 100 -8.86 3.29 -2.06
C ALA A 100 -8.38 1.90 -2.46
N ILE A 101 -9.30 0.97 -2.68
CA ILE A 101 -8.97 -0.42 -3.02
C ILE A 101 -9.61 -0.79 -4.34
N LEU A 102 -8.82 -1.38 -5.24
CA LEU A 102 -9.26 -1.88 -6.54
C LEU A 102 -8.52 -3.17 -6.88
N LYS A 103 -9.04 -3.94 -7.84
CA LYS A 103 -8.38 -5.16 -8.33
C LYS A 103 -7.21 -4.82 -9.25
N ALA A 104 -6.15 -5.62 -9.20
CA ALA A 104 -5.03 -5.54 -10.13
C ALA A 104 -5.47 -5.63 -11.61
N ASN A 105 -6.50 -6.44 -11.91
CA ASN A 105 -7.06 -6.54 -13.25
C ASN A 105 -7.67 -5.22 -13.76
N ALA A 106 -8.32 -4.45 -12.90
CA ALA A 106 -8.88 -3.15 -13.28
C ALA A 106 -7.80 -2.16 -13.75
N ILE A 107 -6.61 -2.24 -13.14
CA ILE A 107 -5.42 -1.47 -13.55
C ILE A 107 -4.99 -1.87 -14.96
N ARG A 108 -4.88 -3.19 -15.22
CA ARG A 108 -4.45 -3.75 -16.51
C ARG A 108 -5.43 -3.48 -17.64
N LEU A 109 -6.74 -3.54 -17.37
CA LEU A 109 -7.79 -3.20 -18.34
C LEU A 109 -7.75 -1.73 -18.78
N ASN A 110 -7.06 -0.86 -18.03
CA ASN A 110 -6.83 0.53 -18.37
C ASN A 110 -5.42 0.78 -18.95
N ASN A 111 -4.79 -0.27 -19.52
CA ASN A 111 -3.47 -0.23 -20.17
C ASN A 111 -2.31 0.21 -19.26
N PHE A 112 -2.42 -0.04 -17.96
CA PHE A 112 -1.33 0.18 -17.01
C PHE A 112 -0.79 -1.15 -16.48
N GLU A 113 0.46 -1.12 -16.02
CA GLU A 113 1.06 -2.27 -15.36
C GLU A 113 0.97 -2.11 -13.84
N VAL A 114 0.92 -3.22 -13.13
CA VAL A 114 1.12 -3.25 -11.67
C VAL A 114 2.27 -4.19 -11.38
N LEU A 115 3.32 -3.65 -10.79
CA LEU A 115 4.62 -4.30 -10.61
C LEU A 115 4.92 -4.44 -9.13
N TYR A 116 5.41 -5.62 -8.75
CA TYR A 116 5.90 -5.82 -7.39
C TYR A 116 7.27 -5.15 -7.24
N SER A 117 7.37 -4.18 -6.35
CA SER A 117 8.54 -3.32 -6.18
C SER A 117 8.92 -3.18 -4.70
N LYS A 118 9.04 -4.31 -3.98
CA LYS A 118 9.29 -4.29 -2.53
C LYS A 118 10.42 -3.34 -2.13
N ILE A 119 10.19 -2.60 -1.04
CA ILE A 119 11.19 -1.72 -0.44
C ILE A 119 11.48 -2.16 1.00
N GLU A 120 12.68 -1.84 1.51
CA GLU A 120 13.18 -2.31 2.81
C GLU A 120 12.17 -2.11 3.96
N ASN A 121 11.49 -0.96 3.98
CA ASN A 121 10.55 -0.60 5.06
C ASN A 121 9.08 -0.94 4.74
N ASN A 122 8.81 -1.60 3.61
CA ASN A 122 7.48 -2.02 3.21
C ASN A 122 7.54 -3.17 2.19
N LEU A 123 7.44 -4.40 2.68
CA LEU A 123 7.47 -5.61 1.87
C LEU A 123 6.28 -5.77 0.92
N TYR A 124 5.19 -5.02 1.17
CA TYR A 124 3.96 -5.06 0.38
C TYR A 124 3.90 -3.97 -0.69
N HIS A 125 4.97 -3.18 -0.83
CA HIS A 125 5.03 -2.09 -1.81
C HIS A 125 4.93 -2.63 -3.24
N SER A 126 4.22 -1.88 -4.07
CA SER A 126 4.08 -2.12 -5.50
C SER A 126 3.85 -0.80 -6.18
N ASP A 127 4.09 -0.74 -7.47
CA ASP A 127 3.85 0.46 -8.28
C ASP A 127 2.89 0.16 -9.42
N ILE A 128 2.02 1.13 -9.70
CA ILE A 128 1.30 1.19 -10.97
C ILE A 128 2.18 1.97 -11.94
N LYS A 129 2.57 1.34 -13.06
CA LYS A 129 3.35 1.98 -14.12
C LYS A 129 2.41 2.50 -15.20
N ILE A 130 2.39 3.82 -15.37
CA ILE A 130 1.51 4.52 -16.32
C ILE A 130 2.08 4.48 -17.75
N GLY A 131 3.40 4.32 -17.89
CA GLY A 131 4.08 4.34 -19.19
C GLY A 131 4.27 5.75 -19.78
N LEU A 132 3.98 6.79 -19.00
CA LEU A 132 4.15 8.19 -19.37
C LEU A 132 4.70 8.99 -18.19
N ILE A 133 5.87 9.60 -18.37
CA ILE A 133 6.47 10.49 -17.35
C ILE A 133 5.62 11.75 -17.24
N HIS A 134 5.14 12.03 -16.03
CA HIS A 134 4.34 13.21 -15.79
C HIS A 134 5.21 14.48 -15.72
N GLN A 135 5.01 15.42 -16.65
CA GLN A 135 5.73 16.70 -16.70
C GLN A 135 4.91 17.86 -16.12
N ARG A 136 5.60 18.86 -15.56
CA ARG A 136 4.93 20.08 -15.05
C ARG A 136 4.36 20.88 -16.22
N GLU A 137 3.18 21.45 -16.02
CA GLU A 137 2.50 22.34 -16.99
C GLU A 137 2.17 21.69 -18.35
N VAL A 138 2.41 20.39 -18.49
CA VAL A 138 2.01 19.60 -19.65
C VAL A 138 0.73 18.86 -19.30
N GLU A 139 -0.29 19.06 -20.12
CA GLU A 139 -1.55 18.35 -19.99
C GLU A 139 -1.34 16.86 -20.31
N LEU A 140 -1.98 16.00 -19.52
CA LEU A 140 -1.94 14.56 -19.78
C LEU A 140 -2.84 14.24 -20.98
N PRO A 141 -2.47 13.27 -21.83
CA PRO A 141 -3.34 12.78 -22.88
C PRO A 141 -4.75 12.45 -22.35
N ALA A 142 -5.78 12.75 -23.15
CA ALA A 142 -7.18 12.57 -22.75
C ALA A 142 -7.49 11.11 -22.36
N GLU A 143 -6.89 10.15 -23.05
CA GLU A 143 -6.97 8.71 -22.76
C GLU A 143 -6.42 8.35 -21.37
N ILE A 144 -5.30 8.93 -20.95
CA ILE A 144 -4.72 8.73 -19.61
C ILE A 144 -5.64 9.35 -18.55
N SER A 145 -6.16 10.54 -18.82
CA SER A 145 -7.12 11.21 -17.94
C SER A 145 -8.43 10.43 -17.79
N LEU A 146 -8.88 9.76 -18.87
CA LEU A 146 -10.04 8.87 -18.84
C LEU A 146 -9.74 7.60 -18.06
N ALA A 147 -8.57 6.98 -18.28
CA ALA A 147 -8.12 5.81 -17.53
C ALA A 147 -8.11 6.07 -16.02
N PHE A 148 -7.63 7.23 -15.56
CA PHE A 148 -7.68 7.59 -14.14
C PHE A 148 -9.10 7.71 -13.58
N LYS A 149 -10.05 8.21 -14.39
CA LYS A 149 -11.47 8.26 -13.99
C LYS A 149 -12.04 6.84 -13.87
N ASN A 150 -11.70 5.96 -14.79
CA ASN A 150 -12.13 4.55 -14.73
C ASN A 150 -11.57 3.87 -13.48
N LEU A 151 -10.29 4.05 -13.17
CA LEU A 151 -9.70 3.49 -11.94
C LEU A 151 -10.39 4.00 -10.67
N VAL A 152 -10.79 5.27 -10.63
CA VAL A 152 -11.59 5.80 -9.52
C VAL A 152 -12.95 5.14 -9.43
N ASN A 153 -13.62 4.89 -10.55
CA ASN A 153 -14.93 4.22 -10.57
C ASN A 153 -14.83 2.75 -10.13
N GLU A 154 -13.73 2.08 -10.46
CA GLU A 154 -13.42 0.71 -10.03
C GLU A 154 -12.90 0.63 -8.58
N SER A 155 -12.59 1.77 -7.96
CA SER A 155 -12.06 1.82 -6.60
C SER A 155 -13.18 1.91 -5.57
N LYS A 156 -13.09 1.08 -4.53
CA LYS A 156 -13.88 1.23 -3.32
C LYS A 156 -13.14 2.09 -2.30
N LEU A 157 -13.78 3.16 -1.85
CA LEU A 157 -13.28 4.04 -0.79
C LEU A 157 -13.64 3.46 0.58
N PHE A 158 -12.65 3.34 1.45
CA PHE A 158 -12.79 3.03 2.86
C PHE A 158 -12.25 4.20 3.69
N ILE A 159 -13.07 4.76 4.56
CA ILE A 159 -12.75 5.96 5.34
C ILE A 159 -12.30 5.54 6.73
N ASP A 160 -11.23 6.17 7.22
CA ASP A 160 -10.84 6.08 8.62
C ASP A 160 -11.62 7.12 9.42
N SER A 161 -12.43 6.68 10.38
CA SER A 161 -13.27 7.57 11.19
C SER A 161 -12.46 8.34 12.24
N ASN A 162 -11.23 7.91 12.54
CA ASN A 162 -10.37 8.59 13.50
C ASN A 162 -8.89 8.44 13.15
N VAL A 163 -8.38 9.41 12.42
CA VAL A 163 -7.02 9.46 11.87
C VAL A 163 -5.93 9.66 12.92
N ASP A 164 -6.27 10.14 14.13
CA ASP A 164 -5.30 10.46 15.19
C ASP A 164 -4.82 9.22 15.97
N THR A 165 -5.49 8.08 15.75
CA THR A 165 -5.13 6.82 16.42
C THR A 165 -4.21 5.98 15.54
N PRO A 166 -3.28 5.19 16.11
CA PRO A 166 -2.37 4.35 15.32
C PRO A 166 -3.07 3.16 14.65
N ASN A 167 -4.28 2.79 15.10
CA ASN A 167 -5.06 1.67 14.59
C ASN A 167 -6.19 2.16 13.71
N TRP A 168 -6.60 1.34 12.73
CA TRP A 168 -7.74 1.62 11.87
C TRP A 168 -9.03 1.70 12.68
N ILE A 169 -9.76 2.81 12.54
CA ILE A 169 -11.09 3.01 13.13
C ILE A 169 -12.05 3.34 11.98
N GLY A 170 -12.11 2.49 10.97
CA GLY A 170 -13.08 2.57 9.88
C GLY A 170 -13.84 1.26 9.75
N ASP A 171 -14.78 1.22 8.80
CA ASP A 171 -15.49 -0.01 8.47
C ASP A 171 -14.50 -1.13 8.10
N PRO A 172 -14.82 -2.41 8.42
CA PRO A 172 -14.03 -3.53 7.97
C PRO A 172 -13.87 -3.51 6.45
N VAL A 173 -12.62 -3.62 6.00
CA VAL A 173 -12.32 -3.80 4.58
C VAL A 173 -12.64 -5.25 4.21
N LEU A 174 -13.89 -5.47 3.84
CA LEU A 174 -14.34 -6.72 3.24
C LEU A 174 -14.04 -6.65 1.75
N VAL A 175 -13.03 -7.41 1.35
CA VAL A 175 -12.61 -7.60 -0.04
C VAL A 175 -12.77 -9.06 -0.39
N ASP A 176 -13.29 -9.33 -1.58
CA ASP A 176 -13.46 -10.69 -2.05
C ASP A 176 -12.07 -11.29 -2.29
N LYS A 177 -11.76 -12.35 -1.54
CA LYS A 177 -10.61 -13.23 -1.76
C LYS A 177 -11.16 -14.45 -2.49
N GLU A 178 -11.01 -14.45 -3.81
CA GLU A 178 -11.32 -15.63 -4.64
C GLU A 178 -10.19 -16.66 -4.55
#